data_AF-A0A6A4HL56-F1
#
_entry.id   AF-A0A6A4HL56-F1
#
_cell.length_a   1.000
_cell.length_b   1.000
_cell.length_c   1.000
_cell.angle_alpha   90.00
_cell.angle_beta   90.00
_cell.angle_gamma   90.00
#
_symmetry.space_group_name_H-M   'P 1'
#
loop_
_entity.id
_entity.type
_entity.pdbx_description
1 polymer ?
#
loop_
_entity_poly.entity_id
_entity_poly.type
_entity_poly.pdbx_seq_one_letter_code
_entity_poly.pdbx_strand_id
1 'polypeptide(L)'
;ILKDATTYFSSNSPNISAVIPAMDAIDEAFASGMVDNHELCAPLCHALTIGKKTLNKYYALTDNSDIYRIAMVLHPSLKLSYFNRLNWPEGWIDDAV
;
A
#
# COMPACT_ATOMS: atom_id res chain seq x y z
N ILE A 1 -8.03 -9.89 -2.71
CA ILE A 1 -7.07 -8.77 -2.65
C ILE A 1 -5.98 -8.84 -3.72
N LEU A 2 -5.03 -9.80 -3.69
CA LEU A 2 -3.91 -9.83 -4.65
C LEU A 2 -4.38 -9.96 -6.11
N LYS A 3 -5.33 -10.86 -6.38
CA LYS A 3 -5.95 -11.00 -7.71
C LYS A 3 -6.59 -9.70 -8.18
N ASP A 4 -7.29 -9.00 -7.28
CA ASP A 4 -8.02 -7.77 -7.60
C ASP A 4 -7.04 -6.64 -7.92
N ALA A 5 -5.97 -6.51 -7.12
CA ALA A 5 -4.88 -5.58 -7.40
C ALA A 5 -4.23 -5.87 -8.76
N THR A 6 -3.86 -7.13 -9.03
CA THR A 6 -3.28 -7.51 -10.34
C THR A 6 -4.22 -7.17 -11.49
N THR A 7 -5.51 -7.49 -11.36
CA THR A 7 -6.51 -7.24 -12.41
C THR A 7 -6.67 -5.74 -12.66
N TYR A 8 -6.74 -4.94 -11.58
CA TYR A 8 -6.81 -3.49 -11.67
C TYR A 8 -5.58 -2.93 -12.39
N PHE A 9 -4.37 -3.25 -11.91
CA PHE A 9 -3.11 -2.76 -12.48
C PHE A 9 -2.77 -3.29 -13.88
N SER A 10 -3.45 -4.34 -14.34
CA SER A 10 -3.34 -4.85 -15.71
C SER A 10 -4.34 -4.23 -16.68
N SER A 11 -5.25 -3.37 -16.20
CA SER A 11 -6.19 -2.62 -17.04
C SER A 11 -5.59 -1.29 -17.53
N ASN A 12 -6.32 -0.55 -18.37
CA ASN A 12 -5.89 0.78 -18.86
C ASN A 12 -6.29 1.93 -17.93
N SER A 13 -6.95 1.64 -16.81
CA SER A 13 -7.46 2.62 -15.85
C SER A 13 -6.57 3.00 -14.65
N PRO A 14 -5.50 2.26 -14.28
CA PRO A 14 -4.67 2.61 -13.13
C PRO A 14 -3.97 3.94 -13.29
N ASN A 15 -3.93 4.70 -12.21
CA ASN A 15 -3.12 5.90 -12.09
C ASN A 15 -2.09 5.74 -10.96
N ILE A 16 -1.05 6.58 -10.96
CA ILE A 16 0.02 6.53 -9.96
C ILE A 16 -0.54 6.71 -8.53
N SER A 17 -1.57 7.53 -8.35
CA SER A 17 -2.20 7.74 -7.04
C SER A 17 -2.90 6.50 -6.47
N ALA A 18 -3.17 5.47 -7.27
CA ALA A 18 -3.76 4.22 -6.81
C ALA A 18 -2.73 3.22 -6.26
N VAL A 19 -1.43 3.44 -6.49
CA VAL A 19 -0.37 2.50 -6.10
C VAL A 19 -0.27 2.36 -4.58
N ILE A 20 -0.07 3.47 -3.86
CA ILE A 20 0.05 3.45 -2.39
C ILE A 20 -1.22 2.92 -1.73
N PRO A 21 -2.45 3.37 -2.08
CA PRO A 21 -3.67 2.80 -1.51
C PRO A 21 -3.84 1.30 -1.74
N ALA A 22 -3.42 0.79 -2.90
CA ALA A 22 -3.46 -0.64 -3.15
C ALA A 22 -2.43 -1.40 -2.32
N MET A 23 -1.24 -0.84 -2.10
CA MET A 23 -0.21 -1.43 -1.23
C MET A 23 -0.66 -1.44 0.23
N ASP A 24 -1.29 -0.36 0.71
CA ASP A 24 -1.88 -0.28 2.06
C ASP A 24 -2.95 -1.36 2.26
N ALA A 25 -3.85 -1.52 1.29
CA ALA A 25 -4.89 -2.55 1.36
C ALA A 25 -4.33 -3.98 1.37
N ILE A 26 -3.22 -4.23 0.65
CA ILE A 26 -2.53 -5.52 0.69
C ILE A 26 -1.82 -5.72 2.04
N ASP A 27 -1.15 -4.69 2.58
CA ASP A 27 -0.48 -4.80 3.87
C ASP A 27 -1.47 -5.06 5.02
N GLU A 28 -2.60 -4.35 5.02
CA GLU A 28 -3.70 -4.56 5.97
C GLU A 28 -4.26 -5.98 5.87
N ALA A 29 -4.47 -6.50 4.66
CA ALA A 29 -4.92 -7.87 4.43
C ALA A 29 -3.91 -8.92 4.92
N PHE A 30 -2.61 -8.65 4.77
CA PHE A 30 -1.56 -9.54 5.31
C PHE A 30 -1.46 -9.44 6.83
N ALA A 31 -1.57 -8.25 7.39
CA ALA A 31 -1.53 -8.04 8.83
C ALA A 31 -2.72 -8.72 9.53
N SER A 32 -3.93 -8.55 9.01
CA SER A 32 -5.13 -9.24 9.51
C SER A 32 -5.01 -10.76 9.41
N GLY A 33 -4.59 -11.29 8.25
CA GLY A 33 -4.35 -12.72 8.09
C GLY A 33 -3.26 -13.29 9.02
N MET A 34 -2.27 -12.48 9.42
CA MET A 34 -1.26 -12.86 10.41
C MET A 34 -1.76 -12.73 11.86
N VAL A 35 -2.73 -11.88 12.15
CA VAL A 35 -3.32 -11.80 13.50
C VAL A 35 -4.28 -12.98 13.74
N ASP A 36 -4.98 -13.42 12.69
CA ASP A 36 -5.85 -14.60 12.69
C ASP A 36 -5.09 -15.93 12.56
N ASN A 37 -3.78 -15.94 12.89
CA ASN A 37 -2.82 -17.04 12.81
C ASN A 37 -3.27 -18.36 13.49
N HIS A 38 -4.40 -18.39 14.19
CA HIS A 38 -4.93 -19.62 14.79
C HIS A 38 -5.44 -20.63 13.74
N GLU A 39 -5.73 -20.20 12.51
CA GLU A 39 -6.30 -21.07 11.46
C GLU A 39 -5.36 -21.37 10.27
N LEU A 40 -4.20 -20.73 10.17
CA LEU A 40 -3.29 -20.90 9.02
C LEU A 40 -2.21 -21.95 9.28
N CYS A 41 -1.94 -22.80 8.27
CA CYS A 41 -0.85 -23.77 8.35
C CYS A 41 0.51 -23.11 8.14
N ALA A 42 1.58 -23.73 8.68
CA ALA A 42 2.94 -23.18 8.63
C ALA A 42 3.43 -22.78 7.21
N PRO A 43 3.14 -23.53 6.12
CA PRO A 43 3.48 -23.11 4.77
C PRO A 43 2.82 -21.78 4.35
N LEU A 44 1.56 -21.56 4.73
CA LEU A 44 0.83 -20.32 4.42
C LEU A 44 1.40 -19.14 5.20
N CYS A 45 1.72 -19.32 6.48
CA CYS A 45 2.39 -18.29 7.28
C CYS A 45 3.75 -17.91 6.68
N HIS A 46 4.50 -18.90 6.19
CA HIS A 46 5.79 -18.66 5.53
C HIS A 46 5.61 -17.88 4.21
N ALA A 47 4.63 -18.28 3.38
CA ALA A 47 4.31 -17.58 2.15
C ALA A 47 3.88 -16.13 2.40
N LEU A 48 3.03 -15.88 3.42
CA LEU A 48 2.63 -14.54 3.86
C LEU A 48 3.84 -13.71 4.30
N THR A 49 4.75 -14.31 5.07
CA THR A 49 5.97 -13.62 5.52
C THR A 49 6.84 -13.17 4.34
N ILE A 50 7.00 -14.03 3.31
CA ILE A 50 7.73 -13.68 2.08
C ILE A 50 6.98 -12.58 1.31
N GLY A 51 5.65 -12.70 1.20
CA GLY A 51 4.80 -11.69 0.56
C GLY A 51 4.96 -10.31 1.21
N LYS A 52 4.88 -10.24 2.55
CA LYS A 52 5.05 -8.99 3.31
C LYS A 52 6.46 -8.41 3.16
N LYS A 53 7.52 -9.23 3.19
CA LYS A 53 8.89 -8.76 2.91
C LYS A 53 9.02 -8.16 1.52
N THR A 54 8.38 -8.78 0.53
CA THR A 54 8.38 -8.29 -0.85
C THR A 54 7.61 -6.98 -0.96
N LEU A 55 6.44 -6.88 -0.33
CA LEU A 55 5.64 -5.65 -0.29
C LEU A 55 6.43 -4.50 0.34
N ASN A 56 7.03 -4.71 1.52
CA ASN A 56 7.84 -3.71 2.22
C ASN A 56 9.01 -3.19 1.38
N LYS A 57 9.65 -4.06 0.59
CA LYS A 57 10.73 -3.66 -0.31
C LYS A 57 10.24 -2.63 -1.33
N TYR A 58 9.10 -2.87 -1.97
CA TYR A 58 8.55 -1.93 -2.94
C TYR A 58 7.96 -0.70 -2.28
N TYR A 59 7.43 -0.84 -1.06
CA TYR A 59 6.91 0.28 -0.29
C TYR A 59 8.05 1.28 0.01
N ALA A 60 9.20 0.79 0.47
CA ALA A 60 10.38 1.62 0.66
C ALA A 60 10.84 2.32 -0.63
N LEU A 61 10.63 1.73 -1.82
CA LEU A 61 10.95 2.38 -3.09
C LEU A 61 9.95 3.48 -3.46
N THR A 62 8.66 3.32 -3.12
CA THR A 62 7.66 4.38 -3.30
C THR A 62 7.92 5.56 -2.38
N ASP A 63 8.43 5.30 -1.17
CA ASP A 63 8.78 6.34 -0.19
C ASP A 63 9.94 7.23 -0.66
N ASN A 64 10.85 6.66 -1.45
CA ASN A 64 12.02 7.36 -1.99
C ASN A 64 11.70 8.20 -3.25
N SER A 65 10.44 8.25 -3.68
CA SER A 65 10.03 8.95 -4.90
C SER A 65 8.85 9.88 -4.64
N ASP A 66 9.10 11.18 -4.76
CA ASP A 66 8.10 12.23 -4.51
C ASP A 66 6.90 12.13 -5.46
N ILE A 67 7.07 11.50 -6.62
CA ILE A 67 6.02 11.33 -7.63
C ILE A 67 4.77 10.65 -7.05
N TYR A 68 4.94 9.62 -6.21
CA TYR A 68 3.80 8.93 -5.61
C TYR A 68 3.06 9.81 -4.60
N ARG A 69 3.81 10.58 -3.80
CA ARG A 69 3.26 11.53 -2.82
C ARG A 69 2.48 12.65 -3.51
N ILE A 70 3.11 13.30 -4.49
CA ILE A 70 2.51 14.38 -5.29
C ILE A 70 1.24 13.88 -5.98
N ALA A 71 1.28 12.69 -6.59
CA ALA A 71 0.10 12.12 -7.24
C ALA A 71 -1.08 11.94 -6.27
N MET A 72 -0.84 11.50 -5.04
CA MET A 72 -1.89 11.37 -4.03
C MET A 72 -2.41 12.73 -3.55
N VAL A 73 -1.53 13.71 -3.33
CA VAL A 73 -1.92 15.08 -2.95
C VAL A 73 -2.79 15.75 -4.03
N LEU A 74 -2.45 15.55 -5.31
CA LEU A 74 -3.21 16.07 -6.44
C LEU A 74 -4.52 15.30 -6.71
N HIS A 75 -4.68 14.09 -6.17
CA HIS A 75 -5.86 13.29 -6.41
C HIS A 75 -7.11 13.90 -5.72
N PRO A 76 -8.20 14.22 -6.45
CA PRO A 76 -9.33 15.00 -5.93
C PRO A 76 -9.98 14.45 -4.66
N SER A 77 -9.99 13.12 -4.51
CA SER A 77 -10.64 12.42 -3.40
C SER A 77 -9.69 12.01 -2.26
N LEU A 78 -8.36 12.03 -2.48
CA LEU A 78 -7.37 11.59 -1.48
C LEU A 78 -6.78 12.81 -0.77
N LYS A 79 -6.20 13.75 -1.53
CA LYS A 79 -5.56 14.99 -1.05
C LYS A 79 -4.79 14.76 0.25
N LEU A 80 -4.86 15.72 1.18
CA LEU A 80 -4.28 15.63 2.51
C LEU A 80 -5.10 14.78 3.47
N SER A 81 -6.39 14.55 3.19
CA SER A 81 -7.26 13.78 4.09
C SER A 81 -6.86 12.31 4.18
N TYR A 82 -6.27 11.76 3.12
CA TYR A 82 -5.74 10.39 3.13
C TYR A 82 -4.60 10.23 4.15
N PHE A 83 -3.60 11.11 4.09
CA PHE A 83 -2.46 11.11 5.01
C PHE A 83 -2.90 11.36 6.46
N ASN A 84 -3.79 12.32 6.66
CA ASN A 84 -4.32 12.66 7.99
C ASN A 84 -5.09 11.49 8.62
N ARG A 85 -5.90 10.78 7.83
CA ARG A 85 -6.68 9.63 8.34
C ARG A 85 -5.80 8.45 8.75
N LEU A 86 -4.70 8.23 8.03
CA LEU A 86 -3.76 7.16 8.33
C LEU A 86 -2.67 7.58 9.32
N ASN A 87 -2.73 8.82 9.83
CA ASN A 87 -1.81 9.37 10.82
C ASN A 87 -0.33 9.29 10.38
N TRP A 88 -0.09 9.56 9.09
CA TRP A 88 1.25 9.55 8.50
C TRP A 88 2.11 10.72 9.03
N PRO A 89 3.45 10.57 9.08
CA PRO A 89 4.33 11.62 9.58
C PRO A 89 4.22 12.91 8.74
N GLU A 90 4.21 14.08 9.38
CA GLU A 90 4.05 15.38 8.69
C GLU A 90 5.10 15.63 7.60
N GLY A 91 6.31 15.07 7.71
CA GLY A 91 7.33 15.15 6.66
C GLY A 91 6.89 14.59 5.30
N TRP A 92 5.89 13.70 5.26
CA TRP A 92 5.29 13.22 4.01
C TRP A 92 4.42 14.25 3.29
N ILE A 93 3.90 15.23 4.04
CA ILE A 93 3.11 16.34 3.53
C ILE A 93 4.05 17.48 3.13
N ASP A 94 5.05 17.77 3.97
CA ASP A 94 6.00 18.88 3.77
C ASP A 94 6.91 18.67 2.55
N ASP A 95 7.36 17.43 2.29
CA ASP A 95 8.20 17.12 1.12
C ASP A 95 7.42 17.24 -0.22
N ALA A 96 6.08 17.22 -0.17
CA ALA A 96 5.21 17.18 -1.35
C ALA A 96 4.61 18.55 -1.73
N VAL A 97 4.80 19.59 -0.89
CA VAL A 97 4.25 20.95 -1.04
C VAL A 97 5.33 21.93 -1.52
#